data_AF-A0A2A4HIP8-F1
#
_entry.id   AF-A0A2A4HIP8-F1
#
_cell.length_a   1.000
_cell.length_b   1.000
_cell.length_c   1.000
_cell.angle_alpha   90.00
_cell.angle_beta   90.00
_cell.angle_gamma   90.00
#
_symmetry.space_group_name_H-M   'P 1'
#
loop_
_entity.id
_entity.type
_entity.pdbx_description
1 polymer ?
#
loop_
_entity_poly.entity_id
_entity_poly.type
_entity_poly.pdbx_seq_one_letter_code
_entity_poly.pdbx_strand_id
1 'polypeptide(L)'
;MTIQAMRWTHLVGAGLVVVAISGCATTDHVYSGSHCLTCINNPITGEPINYDPNENPGLEEQAVASGQPVQKVPEDVTGNGRGSFRIESEVDVDTAYARLRSGFRFRAPSDFLDSLSDRMAQRDVAYHHDANPGSFYRLSDYERQMIDGREHLIILKAQLERSGSGSRINVEFVPSGTLTYNVDEMQAALQQRFDTVLR
;
A
#
# COMPACT_ATOMS: atom_id res chain seq x y z
N MET A 1 39.95 75.86 7.38
CA MET A 1 38.65 75.28 7.77
C MET A 1 38.07 74.56 6.57
N THR A 2 38.06 73.22 6.60
CA THR A 2 37.01 72.35 6.05
C THR A 2 37.34 70.93 6.47
N ILE A 3 36.51 70.40 7.38
CA ILE A 3 36.42 68.99 7.76
C ILE A 3 35.21 68.44 6.99
N GLN A 4 35.35 67.35 6.25
CA GLN A 4 34.24 66.48 5.84
C GLN A 4 34.84 65.13 5.40
N ALA A 5 34.91 64.15 6.28
CA ALA A 5 33.86 63.20 6.65
C ALA A 5 33.65 62.08 5.61
N MET A 6 34.23 60.93 6.00
CA MET A 6 33.97 59.55 5.62
C MET A 6 32.50 59.26 5.31
N ARG A 7 32.20 58.66 4.16
CA ARG A 7 30.98 57.86 3.95
C ARG A 7 31.29 56.58 3.19
N TRP A 8 31.35 55.53 3.98
CA TRP A 8 31.27 54.12 3.65
C TRP A 8 29.99 53.86 2.84
N THR A 9 30.12 53.56 1.55
CA THR A 9 28.99 53.11 0.74
C THR A 9 28.85 51.60 0.89
N HIS A 10 27.92 51.19 1.75
CA HIS A 10 27.33 49.85 1.74
C HIS A 10 26.62 49.63 0.40
N LEU A 11 27.14 48.71 -0.42
CA LEU A 11 26.43 48.16 -1.56
C LEU A 11 25.35 47.21 -1.04
N VAL A 12 24.11 47.68 -1.06
CA VAL A 12 22.91 46.88 -0.86
C VAL A 12 22.45 46.33 -2.21
N GLY A 13 22.31 44.99 -2.27
CA GLY A 13 21.16 44.36 -2.91
C GLY A 13 21.27 43.98 -4.38
N ALA A 14 21.40 42.68 -4.63
CA ALA A 14 20.40 41.88 -5.36
C ALA A 14 20.88 40.41 -5.40
N GLY A 15 20.76 39.70 -4.28
CA GLY A 15 20.95 38.25 -4.25
C GLY A 15 19.74 37.59 -4.89
N LEU A 16 19.89 37.10 -6.12
CA LEU A 16 18.96 36.14 -6.74
C LEU A 16 19.04 34.84 -5.94
N VAL A 17 18.13 34.68 -4.99
CA VAL A 17 17.86 33.38 -4.35
C VAL A 17 17.17 32.52 -5.39
N VAL A 18 17.96 31.71 -6.11
CA VAL A 18 17.43 30.60 -6.90
C VAL A 18 16.94 29.57 -5.88
N VAL A 19 15.63 29.54 -5.65
CA VAL A 19 14.98 28.43 -4.96
C VAL A 19 15.08 27.24 -5.92
N ALA A 20 16.15 26.45 -5.76
CA ALA A 20 16.23 25.13 -6.35
C ALA A 20 15.14 24.30 -5.68
N ILE A 21 14.01 24.15 -6.35
CA ILE A 21 13.02 23.13 -6.03
C ILE A 21 13.70 21.81 -6.39
N SER A 22 14.50 21.26 -5.48
CA SER A 22 14.89 19.85 -5.54
C SER A 22 13.62 19.05 -5.29
N GLY A 23 12.84 18.82 -6.34
CA GLY A 23 11.86 17.75 -6.33
C GLY A 23 12.63 16.46 -6.12
N CYS A 24 12.47 15.83 -4.96
CA CYS A 24 12.85 14.45 -4.78
C CYS A 24 11.98 13.62 -5.74
N ALA A 25 12.47 13.38 -6.95
CA ALA A 25 11.96 12.32 -7.80
C ALA A 25 12.50 11.00 -7.24
N THR A 26 11.89 10.51 -6.16
CA THR A 26 12.17 9.16 -5.69
C THR A 26 11.37 8.20 -6.56
N THR A 27 12.04 7.63 -7.56
CA THR A 27 11.57 6.46 -8.30
C THR A 27 11.74 5.22 -7.41
N ASP A 28 11.21 5.27 -6.19
CA ASP A 28 11.40 4.22 -5.20
C ASP A 28 10.42 3.10 -5.52
N HIS A 29 11.00 2.03 -6.05
CA HIS A 29 10.26 0.82 -6.32
C HIS A 29 10.05 0.03 -5.01
N VAL A 30 8.81 -0.32 -4.68
CA VAL A 30 8.45 -1.07 -3.46
C VAL A 30 8.49 -2.55 -3.77
N TYR A 31 9.08 -3.37 -2.89
CA TYR A 31 9.23 -4.82 -3.09
C TYR A 31 8.57 -5.64 -1.98
N SER A 32 8.10 -6.84 -2.32
CA SER A 32 7.69 -7.88 -1.38
C SER A 32 8.36 -9.21 -1.79
N GLY A 33 9.33 -9.65 -0.99
CA GLY A 33 10.20 -10.77 -1.36
C GLY A 33 11.00 -10.44 -2.62
N SER A 34 10.98 -11.31 -3.62
CA SER A 34 11.63 -11.09 -4.93
C SER A 34 10.79 -10.29 -5.93
N HIS A 35 9.61 -9.80 -5.54
CA HIS A 35 8.67 -9.18 -6.47
C HIS A 35 8.57 -7.68 -6.24
N CYS A 36 8.76 -6.92 -7.32
CA CYS A 36 8.51 -5.49 -7.32
C CYS A 36 7.01 -5.22 -7.43
N LEU A 37 6.46 -4.51 -6.43
CA LEU A 37 5.06 -4.11 -6.33
C LEU A 37 4.74 -2.85 -7.14
N THR A 38 5.76 -2.09 -7.53
CA THR A 38 5.64 -0.83 -8.30
C THR A 38 6.22 -0.92 -9.70
N CYS A 39 6.79 -2.07 -10.07
CA CYS A 39 7.35 -2.29 -11.40
C CYS A 39 6.29 -2.95 -12.29
N ILE A 40 6.35 -2.66 -13.59
CA ILE A 40 5.62 -3.44 -14.59
C ILE A 40 6.36 -4.77 -14.72
N ASN A 41 5.78 -5.83 -14.17
CA ASN A 41 6.35 -7.17 -14.23
C ASN A 41 6.06 -7.82 -15.59
N ASN A 42 7.03 -8.56 -16.11
CA ASN A 42 6.91 -9.33 -17.34
C ASN A 42 5.90 -10.45 -17.14
N PRO A 43 4.83 -10.51 -17.94
CA PRO A 43 3.78 -11.52 -17.77
C PRO A 43 4.23 -12.96 -18.09
N ILE A 44 5.43 -13.15 -18.63
CA ILE A 44 6.01 -14.46 -18.96
C ILE A 44 7.05 -14.90 -17.92
N THR A 45 7.92 -13.98 -17.47
CA THR A 45 9.05 -14.32 -16.57
C THR A 45 8.84 -13.91 -15.12
N GLY A 46 7.90 -13.00 -14.84
CA GLY A 46 7.67 -12.42 -13.50
C GLY A 46 8.70 -11.35 -13.10
N GLU A 47 9.73 -11.12 -13.92
CA GLU A 47 10.78 -10.13 -13.68
C GLU A 47 10.31 -8.71 -14.01
N PRO A 48 10.79 -7.68 -13.30
CA PRO A 48 10.45 -6.29 -13.61
C PRO A 48 11.04 -5.87 -14.96
N ILE A 49 10.21 -5.38 -15.89
CA ILE A 49 10.65 -4.94 -17.24
C ILE A 49 11.24 -3.53 -17.21
N ASN A 50 10.83 -2.70 -16.24
CA ASN A 50 11.28 -1.31 -16.12
C ASN A 50 12.37 -1.14 -15.06
N TYR A 51 13.35 -2.05 -15.03
CA TYR A 51 14.46 -2.07 -14.08
C TYR A 51 15.78 -2.35 -14.80
N ASP A 52 16.77 -1.46 -14.65
CA ASP A 52 18.17 -1.70 -15.05
C ASP A 52 19.06 -1.80 -13.79
N PRO A 53 19.66 -2.97 -13.50
CA PRO A 53 20.51 -3.16 -12.32
C PRO A 53 21.78 -2.29 -12.32
N ASN A 54 22.18 -1.70 -13.44
CA ASN A 54 23.35 -0.82 -13.51
C ASN A 54 23.05 0.62 -13.09
N GLU A 55 21.78 1.01 -13.00
CA GLU A 55 21.37 2.37 -12.60
C GLU A 55 21.11 2.50 -11.09
N ASN A 56 20.90 1.39 -10.37
CA ASN A 56 20.65 1.38 -8.92
C ASN A 56 21.31 0.18 -8.21
N PRO A 57 22.62 0.22 -7.92
CA PRO A 57 23.40 -0.92 -7.43
C PRO A 57 23.19 -1.28 -5.95
N GLY A 58 22.17 -0.75 -5.27
CA GLY A 58 22.06 -0.78 -3.81
C GLY A 58 21.19 -1.89 -3.19
N LEU A 59 20.63 -2.83 -3.96
CA LEU A 59 19.46 -3.60 -3.49
C LEU A 59 19.60 -5.14 -3.45
N GLU A 60 20.77 -5.70 -3.80
CA GLU A 60 21.01 -7.15 -3.56
C GLU A 60 21.34 -7.46 -2.09
N GLU A 61 21.70 -6.45 -1.28
CA GLU A 61 22.20 -6.65 0.10
C GLU A 61 21.09 -6.74 1.17
N GLN A 62 19.84 -6.40 0.84
CA GLN A 62 18.74 -6.36 1.81
C GLN A 62 17.93 -7.67 1.90
N ALA A 63 18.14 -8.61 0.98
CA ALA A 63 17.45 -9.91 0.98
C ALA A 63 18.07 -10.95 1.94
N VAL A 64 19.20 -10.64 2.58
CA VAL A 64 19.98 -11.61 3.37
C VAL A 64 20.30 -11.10 4.78
N ALA A 65 19.31 -10.59 5.53
CA ALA A 65 19.50 -10.31 6.96
C ALA A 65 18.20 -10.46 7.76
N SER A 66 17.93 -11.71 8.13
CA SER A 66 16.85 -12.18 8.98
C SER A 66 16.96 -11.69 10.44
N GLY A 67 15.82 -11.34 11.06
CA GLY A 67 15.60 -11.57 12.50
C GLY A 67 15.58 -10.36 13.46
N GLN A 68 14.68 -9.39 13.27
CA GLN A 68 14.39 -8.36 14.28
C GLN A 68 12.89 -8.20 14.56
N PRO A 69 12.50 -7.84 15.81
CA PRO A 69 11.13 -7.93 16.31
C PRO A 69 10.20 -6.97 15.56
N VAL A 70 8.93 -7.39 15.41
CA VAL A 70 7.85 -6.62 14.78
C VAL A 70 7.75 -5.24 15.45
N GLN A 71 8.43 -4.26 14.87
CA GLN A 71 8.28 -2.86 15.23
C GLN A 71 6.85 -2.46 14.85
N LYS A 72 6.19 -1.76 15.78
CA LYS A 72 4.95 -1.02 15.49
C LYS A 72 5.18 -0.24 14.21
N VAL A 73 4.42 -0.57 13.17
CA VAL A 73 4.40 0.21 11.93
C VAL A 73 3.97 1.63 12.32
N PRO A 74 4.84 2.65 12.17
CA PRO A 74 4.44 4.03 12.38
C PRO A 74 3.37 4.38 11.34
N GLU A 75 2.32 5.07 11.77
CA GLU A 75 1.38 5.78 10.89
C GLU A 75 2.16 6.79 10.05
N ASP A 76 2.62 6.38 8.87
CA ASP A 76 3.06 7.29 7.83
C ASP A 76 1.93 7.40 6.80
N VAL A 77 1.07 8.39 7.04
CA VAL A 77 0.07 8.88 6.08
C VAL A 77 0.81 9.52 4.91
N THR A 78 1.30 8.68 4.00
CA THR A 78 1.84 9.13 2.73
C THR A 78 0.66 9.51 1.83
N GLY A 79 0.64 10.76 1.36
CA GLY A 79 -0.49 11.48 0.72
C GLY A 79 -1.01 10.95 -0.63
N ASN A 80 -0.99 9.65 -0.87
CA ASN A 80 -1.42 8.99 -2.11
C ASN A 80 -2.74 8.21 -1.94
N GLY A 81 -3.49 8.42 -0.86
CA GLY A 81 -4.76 7.73 -0.61
C GLY A 81 -4.61 6.28 -0.11
N ARG A 82 -3.39 5.84 0.21
CA ARG A 82 -3.10 4.50 0.74
C ARG A 82 -3.21 4.49 2.26
N GLY A 83 -3.67 3.39 2.83
CA GLY A 83 -3.65 3.19 4.27
C GLY A 83 -3.57 1.71 4.65
N SER A 84 -3.31 1.46 5.93
CA SER A 84 -3.21 0.11 6.47
C SER A 84 -3.53 0.10 7.96
N PHE A 85 -4.09 -1.02 8.43
CA PHE A 85 -4.38 -1.21 9.85
C PHE A 85 -4.35 -2.69 10.22
N ARG A 86 -4.34 -2.97 11.53
CA ARG A 86 -4.33 -4.33 12.08
C ARG A 86 -5.53 -4.55 13.00
N ILE A 87 -6.11 -5.75 12.92
CA ILE A 87 -7.16 -6.23 13.80
C ILE A 87 -6.69 -7.52 14.46
N GLU A 88 -6.89 -7.64 15.76
CA GLU A 88 -6.84 -8.92 16.47
C GLU A 88 -8.29 -9.35 16.72
N SER A 89 -8.63 -10.56 16.28
CA SER A 89 -9.99 -11.12 16.39
C SER A 89 -9.96 -12.40 17.23
N GLU A 90 -10.99 -12.60 18.05
CA GLU A 90 -11.18 -13.85 18.80
C GLU A 90 -11.65 -15.01 17.92
N VAL A 91 -12.03 -14.72 16.68
CA VAL A 91 -12.49 -15.69 15.69
C VAL A 91 -11.30 -16.42 15.09
N ASP A 92 -11.40 -17.75 14.99
CA ASP A 92 -10.38 -18.56 14.34
C ASP A 92 -10.15 -18.15 12.88
N VAL A 93 -8.96 -18.47 12.36
CA VAL A 93 -8.51 -17.99 11.04
C VAL A 93 -9.40 -18.44 9.87
N ASP A 94 -10.00 -19.62 9.94
CA ASP A 94 -10.82 -20.18 8.86
C ASP A 94 -12.22 -19.54 8.86
N THR A 95 -12.79 -19.36 10.05
CA THR A 95 -14.06 -18.64 10.22
C THR A 95 -13.91 -17.15 9.85
N ALA A 96 -12.80 -16.51 10.24
CA ALA A 96 -12.50 -15.14 9.85
C ALA A 96 -12.36 -15.03 8.31
N TYR A 97 -11.67 -15.98 7.68
CA TYR A 97 -11.58 -16.06 6.21
C TYR A 97 -12.95 -16.16 5.54
N ALA A 98 -13.81 -17.08 5.99
CA ALA A 98 -15.14 -17.25 5.43
C ALA A 98 -16.00 -15.98 5.55
N ARG A 99 -15.96 -15.33 6.73
CA ARG A 99 -16.66 -14.08 7.01
C ARG A 99 -16.15 -12.94 6.13
N LEU A 100 -14.83 -12.75 6.03
CA LEU A 100 -14.24 -11.68 5.22
C LEU A 100 -14.49 -11.89 3.72
N ARG A 101 -14.42 -13.13 3.21
CA ARG A 101 -14.79 -13.41 1.82
C ARG A 101 -16.22 -13.00 1.51
N SER A 102 -17.17 -13.37 2.37
CA SER A 102 -18.57 -12.99 2.18
C SER A 102 -18.79 -11.49 2.36
N GLY A 103 -18.17 -10.89 3.38
CA GLY A 103 -18.37 -9.49 3.75
C GLY A 103 -17.72 -8.48 2.82
N PHE A 104 -16.60 -8.84 2.18
CA PHE A 104 -15.81 -7.96 1.29
C PHE A 104 -15.72 -8.49 -0.15
N ARG A 105 -16.42 -9.57 -0.48
CA ARG A 105 -16.48 -10.16 -1.83
C ARG A 105 -15.12 -10.57 -2.41
N PHE A 106 -14.17 -10.93 -1.54
CA PHE A 106 -12.91 -11.52 -2.00
C PHE A 106 -13.19 -12.81 -2.76
N ARG A 107 -12.88 -12.80 -4.06
CA ARG A 107 -13.05 -13.97 -4.92
C ARG A 107 -11.97 -15.01 -4.61
N ALA A 108 -12.36 -16.28 -4.63
CA ALA A 108 -11.45 -17.41 -4.69
C ALA A 108 -11.35 -17.93 -6.13
N PRO A 109 -10.33 -18.75 -6.46
CA PRO A 109 -10.21 -19.33 -7.80
C PRO A 109 -11.47 -20.05 -8.29
N SER A 110 -12.22 -20.69 -7.38
CA SER A 110 -13.48 -21.38 -7.67
C SER A 110 -14.64 -20.46 -8.07
N ASP A 111 -14.55 -19.16 -7.80
CA ASP A 111 -15.62 -18.19 -8.07
C ASP A 111 -15.56 -17.65 -9.50
N PHE A 112 -14.47 -17.94 -10.23
CA PHE A 112 -14.28 -17.54 -11.62
C PHE A 112 -14.85 -18.60 -12.57
N LEU A 113 -15.52 -18.16 -13.63
CA LEU A 113 -15.90 -19.02 -14.73
C LEU A 113 -14.76 -19.07 -15.76
N ASP A 114 -14.82 -19.99 -16.72
CA ASP A 114 -13.80 -20.10 -17.77
C ASP A 114 -14.03 -19.11 -18.93
N SER A 115 -14.30 -17.85 -18.59
CA SER A 115 -14.52 -16.76 -19.55
C SER A 115 -13.25 -15.94 -19.80
N LEU A 116 -13.15 -15.26 -20.94
CA LEU A 116 -12.02 -14.35 -21.21
C LEU A 116 -11.93 -13.25 -20.13
N SER A 117 -13.06 -12.70 -19.71
CA SER A 117 -13.09 -11.68 -18.65
C SER A 117 -12.57 -12.20 -17.32
N ASP A 118 -12.91 -13.44 -16.94
CA ASP A 118 -12.47 -14.04 -15.68
C ASP A 118 -10.99 -14.40 -15.71
N ARG A 119 -10.49 -14.90 -16.84
CA ARG A 119 -9.05 -15.14 -17.03
C ARG A 119 -8.24 -13.84 -16.95
N MET A 120 -8.79 -12.73 -17.44
CA MET A 120 -8.16 -11.41 -17.32
C MET A 120 -8.22 -10.91 -15.88
N ALA A 121 -9.37 -11.05 -15.20
CA ALA A 121 -9.51 -10.68 -13.80
C ALA A 121 -8.57 -11.47 -12.86
N GLN A 122 -8.35 -12.76 -13.12
CA GLN A 122 -7.39 -13.59 -12.38
C GLN A 122 -5.93 -13.18 -12.60
N ARG A 123 -5.63 -12.42 -13.67
CA ARG A 123 -4.29 -11.90 -13.98
C ARG A 123 -4.15 -10.43 -13.63
N ASP A 124 -5.22 -9.81 -13.12
CA ASP A 124 -5.20 -8.42 -12.71
C ASP A 124 -4.33 -8.25 -11.46
N VAL A 125 -3.60 -7.14 -11.38
CA VAL A 125 -2.76 -6.81 -10.22
C VAL A 125 -3.56 -6.67 -8.92
N ALA A 126 -4.85 -6.37 -9.02
CA ALA A 126 -5.76 -6.28 -7.88
C ALA A 126 -6.10 -7.66 -7.30
N TYR A 127 -6.03 -8.73 -8.07
CA TYR A 127 -6.45 -10.06 -7.64
C TYR A 127 -5.28 -10.87 -7.04
N HIS A 128 -5.49 -11.37 -5.83
CA HIS A 128 -4.63 -12.36 -5.23
C HIS A 128 -5.44 -13.25 -4.28
N HIS A 129 -5.22 -14.56 -4.34
CA HIS A 129 -5.82 -15.51 -3.41
C HIS A 129 -4.83 -16.63 -3.12
N ASP A 130 -4.39 -16.69 -1.87
CA ASP A 130 -3.54 -17.74 -1.32
C ASP A 130 -4.20 -18.26 -0.04
N ALA A 131 -4.31 -19.58 0.09
CA ALA A 131 -5.08 -20.22 1.13
C ALA A 131 -4.35 -21.43 1.70
N ASN A 132 -4.07 -21.37 2.99
CA ASN A 132 -3.55 -22.48 3.78
C ASN A 132 -4.44 -22.67 5.03
N PRO A 133 -5.51 -23.48 4.92
CA PRO A 133 -6.48 -23.66 5.99
C PRO A 133 -5.86 -24.03 7.33
N GLY A 134 -6.35 -23.41 8.41
CA GLY A 134 -5.85 -23.53 9.77
C GLY A 134 -4.55 -22.76 10.05
N SER A 135 -3.95 -22.10 9.04
CA SER A 135 -2.70 -21.36 9.17
C SER A 135 -2.82 -19.90 8.74
N PHE A 136 -3.03 -19.64 7.44
CA PHE A 136 -3.07 -18.28 6.91
C PHE A 136 -3.87 -18.18 5.61
N TYR A 137 -4.28 -16.95 5.29
CA TYR A 137 -4.88 -16.58 4.02
C TYR A 137 -4.35 -15.23 3.55
N ARG A 138 -4.18 -15.04 2.24
CA ARG A 138 -3.87 -13.73 1.64
C ARG A 138 -4.86 -13.45 0.53
N LEU A 139 -5.62 -12.38 0.69
CA LEU A 139 -6.70 -12.00 -0.20
C LEU A 139 -6.43 -10.59 -0.73
N SER A 140 -6.67 -10.39 -2.01
CA SER A 140 -6.67 -9.08 -2.65
C SER A 140 -7.75 -9.07 -3.73
N ASP A 141 -8.58 -8.03 -3.74
CA ASP A 141 -9.55 -7.81 -4.81
C ASP A 141 -9.96 -6.33 -4.84
N TYR A 142 -10.71 -5.94 -5.87
CA TYR A 142 -11.40 -4.67 -5.89
C TYR A 142 -12.51 -4.63 -4.85
N GLU A 143 -12.63 -3.51 -4.14
CA GLU A 143 -13.74 -3.27 -3.24
C GLU A 143 -14.32 -1.87 -3.40
N ARG A 144 -15.64 -1.78 -3.17
CA ARG A 144 -16.38 -0.53 -3.17
C ARG A 144 -16.64 -0.11 -1.74
N GLN A 145 -16.22 1.08 -1.38
CA GLN A 145 -16.43 1.64 -0.04
C GLN A 145 -17.13 2.99 -0.14
N MET A 146 -18.19 3.18 0.65
CA MET A 146 -18.91 4.45 0.74
C MET A 146 -18.21 5.37 1.73
N ILE A 147 -17.80 6.55 1.29
CA ILE A 147 -17.26 7.65 2.11
C ILE A 147 -17.96 8.93 1.67
N ASP A 148 -18.48 9.73 2.61
CA ASP A 148 -19.19 10.98 2.32
C ASP A 148 -20.32 10.85 1.27
N GLY A 149 -21.03 9.73 1.29
CA GLY A 149 -22.11 9.44 0.34
C GLY A 149 -21.65 9.18 -1.10
N ARG A 150 -20.35 9.02 -1.33
CA ARG A 150 -19.76 8.65 -2.62
C ARG A 150 -19.13 7.27 -2.55
N GLU A 151 -19.24 6.54 -3.65
CA GLU A 151 -18.62 5.23 -3.77
C GLU A 151 -17.19 5.37 -4.29
N HIS A 152 -16.23 4.84 -3.54
CA HIS A 152 -14.83 4.79 -3.91
C HIS A 152 -14.43 3.37 -4.26
N LEU A 153 -13.74 3.21 -5.39
CA LEU A 153 -13.14 1.94 -5.80
C LEU A 153 -11.71 1.88 -5.26
N ILE A 154 -11.43 0.84 -4.47
CA ILE A 154 -10.11 0.56 -3.90
C ILE A 154 -9.67 -0.85 -4.29
N ILE A 155 -8.37 -1.13 -4.23
CA ILE A 155 -7.88 -2.50 -4.06
C ILE A 155 -7.75 -2.71 -2.55
N LEU A 156 -8.48 -3.68 -2.03
CA LEU A 156 -8.42 -4.06 -0.63
C LEU A 156 -7.60 -5.34 -0.51
N LYS A 157 -6.70 -5.39 0.46
CA LYS A 157 -5.87 -6.54 0.77
C LYS A 157 -6.09 -6.95 2.21
N ALA A 158 -6.24 -8.24 2.45
CA ALA A 158 -6.34 -8.82 3.79
C ALA A 158 -5.39 -10.00 3.91
N GLN A 159 -4.50 -9.94 4.90
CA GLN A 159 -3.64 -11.05 5.31
C GLN A 159 -4.09 -11.54 6.67
N LEU A 160 -4.57 -12.78 6.72
CA LEU A 160 -5.04 -13.42 7.93
C LEU A 160 -4.02 -14.45 8.38
N GLU A 161 -3.71 -14.46 9.67
CA GLU A 161 -2.82 -15.43 10.29
C GLU A 161 -3.44 -15.94 11.58
N ARG A 162 -3.21 -17.22 11.90
CA ARG A 162 -3.60 -17.78 13.19
C ARG A 162 -2.88 -17.06 14.34
N SER A 163 -3.65 -16.64 15.35
CA SER A 163 -3.15 -15.96 16.56
C SER A 163 -3.78 -16.63 17.78
N GLY A 164 -3.12 -17.67 18.32
CA GLY A 164 -3.69 -18.48 19.41
C GLY A 164 -4.93 -19.26 18.96
N SER A 165 -6.06 -19.01 19.63
CA SER A 165 -7.39 -19.50 19.23
C SER A 165 -8.09 -18.58 18.22
N GLY A 166 -7.60 -17.35 18.06
CA GLY A 166 -8.17 -16.34 17.18
C GLY A 166 -7.35 -16.12 15.91
N SER A 167 -7.46 -14.92 15.36
CA SER A 167 -6.78 -14.51 14.13
C SER A 167 -6.26 -13.08 14.20
N ARG A 168 -5.11 -12.86 13.58
CA ARG A 168 -4.57 -11.53 13.30
C ARG A 168 -4.85 -11.22 11.84
N ILE A 169 -5.42 -10.05 11.58
CA ILE A 169 -5.70 -9.57 10.23
C ILE A 169 -4.91 -8.28 10.01
N ASN A 170 -4.02 -8.28 9.02
CA ASN A 170 -3.41 -7.06 8.49
C ASN A 170 -4.17 -6.64 7.23
N VAL A 171 -4.66 -5.41 7.21
CA VAL A 171 -5.44 -4.85 6.12
C VAL A 171 -4.67 -3.71 5.47
N GLU A 172 -4.65 -3.69 4.14
CA GLU A 172 -4.12 -2.60 3.33
C GLU A 172 -5.16 -2.19 2.28
N PHE A 173 -5.26 -0.90 2.00
CA PHE A 173 -6.08 -0.39 0.91
C PHE A 173 -5.33 0.64 0.07
N VAL A 174 -5.56 0.61 -1.24
CA VAL A 174 -5.02 1.58 -2.19
C VAL A 174 -6.13 2.08 -3.13
N PRO A 175 -6.09 3.33 -3.59
CA PRO A 175 -7.06 3.84 -4.56
C PRO A 175 -6.95 3.10 -5.89
N SER A 176 -8.09 2.83 -6.53
CA SER A 176 -8.14 2.30 -7.91
C SER A 176 -9.16 3.01 -8.80
N GLY A 177 -9.69 4.14 -8.34
CA GLY A 177 -10.58 5.02 -9.11
C GLY A 177 -9.98 6.42 -9.28
N THR A 178 -10.75 7.30 -9.92
CA THR A 178 -10.39 8.71 -10.09
C THR A 178 -10.77 9.59 -8.90
N LEU A 179 -11.59 9.06 -7.98
CA LEU A 179 -12.06 9.77 -6.79
C LEU A 179 -11.04 9.63 -5.66
N THR A 180 -10.54 10.76 -5.18
CA THR A 180 -9.76 10.82 -3.94
C THR A 180 -10.69 10.76 -2.73
N TYR A 181 -10.15 10.30 -1.60
CA TYR A 181 -10.85 10.23 -0.31
C TYR A 181 -9.89 10.62 0.81
N ASN A 182 -10.43 11.00 1.96
CA ASN A 182 -9.65 11.13 3.18
C ASN A 182 -9.25 9.72 3.67
N VAL A 183 -7.94 9.50 3.88
CA VAL A 183 -7.39 8.20 4.27
C VAL A 183 -7.90 7.77 5.65
N ASP A 184 -8.03 8.70 6.59
CA ASP A 184 -8.46 8.40 7.95
C ASP A 184 -9.94 7.99 7.98
N GLU A 185 -10.78 8.66 7.19
CA GLU A 185 -12.19 8.31 7.03
C GLU A 185 -12.37 6.95 6.34
N MET A 186 -11.59 6.69 5.29
CA MET A 186 -11.56 5.38 4.62
C MET A 186 -11.14 4.27 5.59
N GLN A 187 -10.06 4.50 6.33
CA GLN A 187 -9.56 3.56 7.33
C GLN A 187 -10.61 3.29 8.41
N ALA A 188 -11.23 4.33 8.98
CA ALA A 188 -12.25 4.18 10.01
C ALA A 188 -13.48 3.41 9.49
N ALA A 189 -13.94 3.71 8.28
CA ALA A 189 -15.07 3.03 7.65
C ALA A 189 -14.77 1.54 7.38
N LEU A 190 -13.56 1.23 6.90
CA LEU A 190 -13.11 -0.15 6.69
C LEU A 190 -12.99 -0.87 8.04
N GLN A 191 -12.32 -0.29 9.03
CA GLN A 191 -12.20 -0.88 10.37
C GLN A 191 -13.56 -1.24 10.96
N GLN A 192 -14.52 -0.31 10.94
CA GLN A 192 -15.89 -0.56 11.43
C GLN A 192 -16.56 -1.73 10.69
N ARG A 193 -16.36 -1.83 9.38
CA ARG A 193 -16.94 -2.91 8.57
C ARG A 193 -16.27 -4.24 8.85
N PHE A 194 -14.95 -4.28 9.02
CA PHE A 194 -14.22 -5.48 9.45
C PHE A 194 -14.71 -5.94 10.82
N ASP A 195 -14.83 -5.03 11.79
CA ASP A 195 -15.36 -5.34 13.13
C ASP A 195 -16.79 -5.91 13.05
N THR A 196 -17.62 -5.39 12.15
CA THR A 196 -18.98 -5.89 11.94
C THR A 196 -18.97 -7.31 11.37
N VAL A 197 -18.12 -7.58 10.40
CA VAL A 197 -18.00 -8.89 9.74
C VAL A 197 -17.36 -9.94 10.65
N LEU A 198 -16.49 -9.53 11.57
CA LEU A 198 -15.74 -10.41 12.47
C LEU A 198 -16.43 -10.65 13.82
N ARG A 199 -17.62 -10.07 14.08
CA ARG A 199 -18.43 -10.37 15.27
C ARG A 199 -19.14 -11.73 15.16
#